data_AF-A0A2W6RPE8-F1
#
_entry.id   AF-A0A2W6RPE8-F1
#
_cell.length_a   1.000
_cell.length_b   1.000
_cell.length_c   1.000
_cell.angle_alpha   90.00
_cell.angle_beta   90.00
_cell.angle_gamma   90.00
#
_symmetry.space_group_name_H-M   'P 1'
#
loop_
_entity.id
_entity.type
_entity.pdbx_description
1 polymer ?
#
loop_
_entity_poly.entity_id
_entity_poly.type
_entity_poly.pdbx_seq_one_letter_code
_entity_poly.pdbx_strand_id
1 'polypeptide(L)'
;MARKLTLDFLETEAASGTVLGLAAVAVANSPWSADYFTWLKSTHALQIGPIRLEETISDWIKEGSTWMQVYGVSLLCGVGFTMSLFIGVLAFPGAVDSPEQIEVKLGVIGGSILSAIGAAIVLGLASRRREVDPVAADPNVEPIGVEQS
;
A
#
# COMPACT_ATOMS: atom_id res chain seq x y z
N MET A 1 24.10 0.11 -24.74
CA MET A 1 24.48 0.62 -23.40
C MET A 1 23.26 0.76 -22.48
N ALA A 2 22.19 1.47 -22.89
CA ALA A 2 20.97 1.67 -22.11
C ALA A 2 20.30 0.37 -21.58
N ARG A 3 20.25 -0.69 -22.39
CA ARG A 3 19.61 -1.96 -21.99
C ARG A 3 20.30 -2.67 -20.81
N LYS A 4 21.60 -2.46 -20.60
CA LYS A 4 22.32 -3.01 -19.43
C LYS A 4 21.94 -2.26 -18.16
N LEU A 5 22.00 -0.93 -18.20
CA LEU A 5 21.62 -0.04 -17.09
C LEU A 5 20.20 -0.29 -16.58
N THR A 6 19.23 -0.46 -17.48
CA THR A 6 17.84 -0.76 -17.08
C THR A 6 17.72 -2.13 -16.41
N LEU A 7 18.44 -3.14 -16.90
CA LEU A 7 18.43 -4.47 -16.30
C LEU A 7 19.12 -4.48 -14.94
N ASP A 8 20.27 -3.82 -14.80
CA ASP A 8 21.02 -3.75 -13.55
C ASP A 8 20.21 -3.01 -12.46
N PHE A 9 19.46 -1.97 -12.84
CA PHE A 9 18.52 -1.27 -11.95
C PHE A 9 17.34 -2.16 -11.55
N LEU A 10 16.69 -2.82 -12.53
CA LEU A 10 15.59 -3.74 -12.25
C LEU A 10 16.02 -4.90 -11.37
N GLU A 11 17.23 -5.42 -11.55
CA GLU A 11 17.80 -6.48 -10.71
C GLU A 11 18.02 -5.99 -9.27
N THR A 12 18.46 -4.74 -9.08
CA THR A 12 18.66 -4.14 -7.76
C THR A 12 17.34 -3.81 -7.05
N GLU A 13 16.36 -3.26 -7.76
CA GLU A 13 15.05 -2.93 -7.19
C GLU A 13 14.21 -4.20 -6.94
N ALA A 14 14.27 -5.19 -7.84
CA ALA A 14 13.63 -6.48 -7.65
C ALA A 14 14.27 -7.30 -6.52
N ALA A 15 15.56 -7.08 -6.22
CA ALA A 15 16.23 -7.74 -5.10
C ALA A 15 15.50 -7.48 -3.78
N SER A 16 14.99 -6.27 -3.54
CA SER A 16 14.23 -5.94 -2.32
C SER A 16 13.00 -6.83 -2.13
N GLY A 17 12.25 -7.11 -3.20
CA GLY A 17 11.10 -8.02 -3.19
C GLY A 17 11.50 -9.46 -2.90
N THR A 18 12.61 -9.93 -3.47
CA THR A 18 13.13 -11.29 -3.18
C THR A 18 13.60 -11.42 -1.73
N VAL A 19 14.26 -10.39 -1.18
CA VAL A 19 14.70 -10.36 0.22
C VAL A 19 13.50 -10.39 1.17
N LEU A 20 12.47 -9.57 0.91
CA LEU A 20 11.23 -9.58 1.69
C LEU A 20 10.51 -10.93 1.61
N GLY A 21 10.46 -11.54 0.42
CA GLY A 21 9.87 -12.88 0.23
C GLY A 21 10.60 -13.96 1.03
N LEU A 22 11.93 -13.98 0.99
CA LEU A 22 12.73 -14.92 1.77
C LEU A 22 12.60 -14.69 3.28
N ALA A 23 12.57 -13.43 3.73
CA ALA A 23 12.36 -13.10 5.12
C ALA A 23 10.99 -13.59 5.63
N ALA A 24 9.93 -13.42 4.83
CA ALA A 24 8.60 -13.92 5.16
C ALA A 24 8.59 -15.45 5.31
N VAL A 25 9.25 -16.19 4.41
CA VAL A 25 9.40 -17.65 4.50
C VAL A 25 10.20 -18.05 5.74
N ALA A 26 11.29 -17.35 6.04
CA ALA A 26 12.12 -17.62 7.21
C ALA A 26 11.35 -17.42 8.52
N VAL A 27 10.58 -16.33 8.64
CA VAL A 27 9.73 -16.07 9.82
C VAL A 27 8.62 -17.11 9.96
N ALA A 28 7.98 -17.51 8.85
CA ALA A 28 6.92 -18.52 8.87
C ALA A 28 7.41 -19.91 9.32
N ASN A 29 8.69 -20.23 9.10
CA ASN A 29 9.29 -21.52 9.49
C ASN A 29 10.18 -21.41 10.75
N SER A 30 10.15 -20.28 11.45
CA SER A 30 10.95 -20.02 12.65
C SER A 30 10.29 -20.59 13.91
N PRO A 31 11.06 -20.91 14.99
CA PRO A 31 10.51 -21.26 16.30
C PRO A 31 9.51 -20.25 16.88
N TRP A 32 9.59 -18.98 16.47
CA TRP A 32 8.69 -17.90 16.91
C TRP A 32 7.43 -17.74 16.05
N SER A 33 7.22 -18.61 15.07
CA SER A 33 6.02 -18.58 14.22
C SER A 33 4.73 -18.71 15.04
N ALA A 34 4.74 -19.52 16.11
CA ALA A 34 3.59 -19.68 17.01
C ALA A 34 3.19 -18.38 17.71
N ASP A 35 4.17 -17.63 18.26
CA ASP A 35 3.93 -16.34 18.90
C ASP A 35 3.48 -15.29 17.87
N TYR A 36 4.10 -15.31 16.68
CA TYR A 36 3.73 -14.46 15.55
C TYR A 36 2.27 -14.65 15.13
N PHE A 37 1.83 -15.90 14.94
CA PHE A 37 0.44 -16.19 14.56
C PHE A 37 -0.55 -15.96 15.70
N THR A 38 -0.13 -16.14 16.95
CA THR A 38 -0.96 -15.82 18.13
C THR A 38 -1.19 -14.32 18.23
N TRP A 39 -0.16 -13.51 18.04
CA TRP A 39 -0.29 -12.06 18.00
C TRP A 39 -1.14 -11.59 16.80
N LEU A 40 -0.90 -12.14 15.60
CA LEU A 40 -1.70 -11.84 14.41
C LEU A 40 -3.20 -12.14 14.55
N LYS A 41 -3.54 -13.08 15.42
CA LYS A 41 -4.93 -13.49 15.71
C LYS A 41 -5.52 -12.83 16.95
N SER A 42 -4.73 -12.05 17.67
CA SER A 42 -5.24 -11.34 18.84
C SER A 42 -6.23 -10.25 18.40
N THR A 43 -7.44 -10.33 18.94
CA THR A 43 -8.54 -9.40 18.68
C THR A 43 -8.23 -8.08 19.40
N HIS A 44 -8.04 -7.02 18.64
CA HIS A 44 -7.79 -5.70 19.20
C HIS A 44 -9.06 -4.86 19.02
N ALA A 45 -9.69 -4.51 20.14
CA ALA A 45 -10.82 -3.60 20.13
C ALA A 45 -10.31 -2.15 20.04
N LEU A 46 -10.41 -1.54 18.85
CA LEU A 46 -10.19 -0.11 18.71
C LEU A 46 -11.52 0.60 19.02
N GLN A 47 -11.59 1.26 20.17
CA GLN A 47 -12.75 2.07 20.54
C GLN A 47 -12.43 3.55 20.38
N ILE A 48 -13.13 4.22 19.46
CA ILE A 48 -13.09 5.68 19.29
C ILE A 48 -14.52 6.20 19.47
N GLY A 49 -14.84 6.65 20.68
CA GLY A 49 -16.19 7.12 21.02
C GLY A 49 -17.25 5.98 20.97
N PRO A 50 -18.38 6.14 20.25
CA PRO A 50 -19.42 5.12 20.12
C PRO A 50 -19.06 3.99 19.12
N ILE A 51 -17.97 4.13 18.37
CA ILE A 51 -17.55 3.16 17.36
C ILE A 51 -16.60 2.15 18.03
N ARG A 52 -17.01 0.88 18.04
CA ARG A 52 -16.22 -0.27 18.52
C ARG A 52 -15.94 -1.19 17.34
N LEU A 53 -14.68 -1.25 16.93
CA LEU A 53 -14.22 -2.17 15.89
C LEU A 53 -13.40 -3.26 16.59
N GLU A 54 -13.98 -4.46 16.72
CA GLU A 54 -13.30 -5.63 17.29
C GLU A 54 -12.81 -6.52 16.15
N GLU A 55 -11.78 -6.05 15.45
CA GLU A 55 -11.21 -6.78 14.33
C GLU A 55 -9.89 -7.43 14.71
N THR A 56 -9.62 -8.56 14.07
CA THR A 56 -8.34 -9.24 14.19
C THR A 56 -7.33 -8.58 13.25
N ILE A 57 -6.05 -8.50 13.62
CA ILE A 57 -4.98 -7.95 12.75
C ILE A 57 -4.96 -8.66 11.39
N SER A 58 -5.17 -9.97 11.40
CA SER A 58 -5.26 -10.80 10.19
C SER A 58 -6.36 -10.35 9.23
N ASP A 59 -7.50 -9.90 9.74
CA ASP A 59 -8.64 -9.53 8.91
C ASP A 59 -8.46 -8.12 8.35
N TRP A 60 -7.88 -7.22 9.14
CA TRP A 60 -7.47 -5.89 8.67
C TRP A 60 -6.49 -5.93 7.49
N ILE A 61 -5.53 -6.87 7.50
CA ILE A 61 -4.56 -7.03 6.40
C ILE A 61 -5.24 -7.60 5.13
N LYS A 62 -6.22 -8.51 5.28
CA LYS A 62 -6.88 -9.15 4.13
C LYS A 62 -7.80 -8.22 3.37
N GLU A 63 -8.44 -7.24 4.04
CA GLU A 63 -9.36 -6.29 3.42
C GLU A 63 -8.75 -5.50 2.23
N GLY A 64 -7.42 -5.35 2.19
CA GLY A 64 -6.68 -4.66 1.12
C GLY A 64 -5.91 -5.56 0.15
N SER A 65 -6.05 -6.88 0.21
CA SER A 65 -5.12 -7.81 -0.45
C SER A 65 -5.53 -8.27 -1.86
N THR A 66 -6.55 -7.67 -2.49
CA THR A 66 -6.90 -8.09 -3.86
C THR A 66 -5.78 -7.72 -4.84
N TRP A 67 -5.51 -8.58 -5.83
CA TRP A 67 -4.48 -8.32 -6.85
C TRP A 67 -4.65 -6.97 -7.56
N MET A 68 -5.89 -6.53 -7.74
CA MET A 68 -6.19 -5.23 -8.34
C MET A 68 -5.91 -4.05 -7.40
N GLN A 69 -6.12 -4.22 -6.08
CA GLN A 69 -5.68 -3.22 -5.09
C GLN A 69 -4.16 -3.15 -5.01
N VAL A 70 -3.45 -4.30 -5.00
CA VAL A 70 -1.98 -4.33 -5.01
C VAL A 70 -1.41 -3.61 -6.24
N TYR A 71 -1.99 -3.85 -7.41
CA TYR A 71 -1.60 -3.14 -8.64
C TYR A 71 -1.96 -1.64 -8.59
N GLY A 72 -3.10 -1.28 -8.00
CA GLY A 72 -3.48 0.12 -7.80
C GLY A 72 -2.55 0.87 -6.85
N VAL A 73 -2.14 0.23 -5.75
CA VAL A 73 -1.20 0.77 -4.77
C VAL A 73 0.22 0.86 -5.35
N SER A 74 0.63 -0.08 -6.21
CA SER A 74 1.94 0.03 -6.89
C SER A 74 1.98 1.23 -7.85
N LEU A 75 0.88 1.54 -8.54
CA LEU A 75 0.74 2.77 -9.32
C LEU A 75 0.77 4.02 -8.44
N LEU A 76 0.11 4.02 -7.27
CA LEU A 76 0.20 5.12 -6.31
C LEU A 76 1.62 5.33 -5.78
N CYS A 77 2.36 4.24 -5.53
CA CYS A 77 3.75 4.31 -5.08
C CYS A 77 4.65 5.02 -6.10
N GLY A 78 4.28 5.03 -7.39
CA GLY A 78 4.97 5.79 -8.43
C GLY A 78 4.82 7.32 -8.33
N VAL A 79 3.97 7.83 -7.44
CA VAL A 79 3.78 9.28 -7.21
C VAL A 79 4.90 9.82 -6.32
N GLY A 80 6.02 10.19 -6.94
CA GLY A 80 7.27 10.56 -6.26
C GLY A 80 7.57 12.07 -6.21
N PHE A 81 6.58 12.96 -6.19
CA PHE A 81 6.78 14.41 -6.36
C PHE A 81 7.97 15.00 -5.58
N THR A 82 8.01 14.81 -4.25
CA THR A 82 9.04 15.43 -3.39
C THR A 82 10.41 14.77 -3.53
N MET A 83 10.48 13.44 -3.58
CA MET A 83 11.75 12.71 -3.72
C MET A 83 12.35 12.86 -5.12
N SER A 84 11.54 12.80 -6.16
CA SER A 84 12.01 12.93 -7.55
C SER A 84 12.45 14.36 -7.88
N LEU A 85 11.78 15.39 -7.34
CA LEU A 85 12.26 16.77 -7.47
C LEU A 85 13.58 16.99 -6.73
N PHE A 86 13.75 16.38 -5.55
CA PHE A 86 15.01 16.45 -4.81
C PHE A 86 16.17 15.81 -5.59
N ILE A 87 15.95 14.62 -6.15
CA ILE A 87 16.91 13.96 -7.05
C ILE A 87 17.21 14.86 -8.26
N GLY A 88 16.19 15.49 -8.85
CA GLY A 88 16.34 16.43 -9.95
C GLY A 88 17.26 17.62 -9.64
N VAL A 89 17.10 18.22 -8.45
CA VAL A 89 17.94 19.34 -7.98
C VAL A 89 19.38 18.90 -7.74
N LEU A 90 19.59 17.67 -7.23
CA LEU A 90 20.94 17.12 -7.03
C LEU A 90 21.63 16.73 -8.34
N ALA A 91 20.87 16.22 -9.31
CA ALA A 91 21.40 15.79 -10.61
C ALA A 91 21.83 16.97 -11.49
N PHE A 92 21.13 18.11 -11.39
CA PHE A 92 21.40 19.31 -12.17
C PHE A 92 21.60 20.54 -11.26
N PRO A 93 22.81 20.68 -10.67
CA PRO A 93 23.15 21.83 -9.84
C PRO A 93 23.27 23.09 -10.73
N GLY A 94 22.20 23.88 -10.79
CA GLY A 94 22.09 25.10 -11.60
C GLY A 94 20.98 26.03 -11.09
N ALA A 95 20.85 27.21 -11.69
CA ALA A 95 19.77 28.14 -11.36
C ALA A 95 18.38 27.47 -11.52
N VAL A 96 17.43 27.87 -10.67
CA VAL A 96 16.08 27.27 -10.56
C VAL A 96 15.29 27.31 -11.88
N ASP A 97 15.67 28.25 -12.75
CA ASP A 97 15.07 28.52 -14.06
C ASP A 97 15.92 28.00 -15.23
N SER A 98 16.94 27.18 -14.95
CA SER A 98 17.66 26.48 -16.00
C SER A 98 16.71 25.58 -16.81
N PRO A 99 16.87 25.50 -18.14
CA PRO A 99 15.98 24.71 -19.00
C PRO A 99 15.92 23.23 -18.57
N GLU A 100 17.02 22.67 -18.07
CA GLU A 100 17.12 21.30 -17.56
C GLU A 100 16.20 21.05 -16.34
N GLN A 101 16.14 21.99 -15.40
CA GLN A 101 15.25 21.86 -14.24
C GLN A 101 13.78 21.98 -14.61
N ILE A 102 13.45 22.77 -15.64
CA ILE A 102 12.07 22.88 -16.15
C ILE A 102 11.64 21.53 -16.74
N GLU A 103 12.49 20.89 -17.54
CA GLU A 103 12.22 19.57 -18.11
C GLU A 103 12.03 18.50 -17.03
N VAL A 104 12.88 18.49 -16.00
CA VAL A 104 12.75 17.55 -14.87
C VAL A 104 11.45 17.79 -14.10
N LYS A 105 11.10 19.04 -13.77
CA LYS A 105 9.86 19.37 -13.06
C LYS A 105 8.64 18.93 -13.86
N LEU A 106 8.62 19.21 -15.16
CA LEU A 106 7.55 18.78 -16.07
C LEU A 106 7.46 17.26 -16.16
N GLY A 107 8.58 16.56 -16.24
CA GLY A 107 8.64 15.10 -16.24
C GLY A 107 8.10 14.49 -14.94
N VAL A 108 8.51 15.01 -13.78
CA VAL A 108 8.06 14.54 -12.47
C VAL A 108 6.56 14.81 -12.26
N ILE A 109 6.08 16.00 -12.62
CA ILE A 109 4.65 16.35 -12.53
C ILE A 109 3.84 15.47 -13.50
N GLY A 110 4.27 15.37 -14.75
CA GLY A 110 3.59 14.56 -15.76
C GLY A 110 3.52 13.08 -15.39
N GLY A 111 4.64 12.48 -14.98
CA GLY A 111 4.70 11.09 -14.53
C GLY A 111 3.87 10.82 -13.28
N SER A 112 3.86 11.75 -12.32
CA SER A 112 3.05 11.65 -11.10
C SER A 112 1.55 11.73 -11.41
N ILE A 113 1.14 12.61 -12.33
CA ILE A 113 -0.26 12.72 -12.77
C ILE A 113 -0.71 11.43 -13.48
N LEU A 114 0.10 10.91 -14.41
CA LEU A 114 -0.21 9.65 -15.09
C LEU A 114 -0.35 8.49 -14.12
N SER A 115 0.56 8.40 -13.14
CA SER A 115 0.52 7.37 -12.08
C SER A 115 -0.73 7.52 -11.19
N ALA A 116 -1.07 8.76 -10.80
CA ALA A 116 -2.26 9.05 -9.99
C ALA A 116 -3.57 8.72 -10.74
N ILE A 117 -3.66 9.04 -12.03
CA ILE A 117 -4.84 8.69 -12.85
C ILE A 117 -4.96 7.18 -13.00
N GLY A 118 -3.87 6.50 -13.34
CA GLY A 118 -3.86 5.04 -13.46
C GLY A 118 -4.28 4.36 -12.16
N ALA A 119 -3.71 4.79 -11.03
CA ALA A 119 -4.10 4.33 -9.71
C ALA A 119 -5.59 4.59 -9.41
N ALA A 120 -6.09 5.80 -9.67
CA ALA A 120 -7.49 6.15 -9.42
C ALA A 120 -8.45 5.26 -10.22
N ILE A 121 -8.13 4.96 -11.49
CA ILE A 121 -8.92 4.06 -12.33
C ILE A 121 -8.89 2.64 -11.76
N VAL A 122 -7.70 2.10 -11.52
CA VAL A 122 -7.52 0.72 -11.05
C VAL A 122 -8.16 0.50 -9.67
N LEU A 123 -7.91 1.39 -8.72
CA LEU A 123 -8.50 1.31 -7.38
C LEU A 123 -10.00 1.58 -7.40
N GLY A 124 -10.46 2.52 -8.24
CA GLY A 124 -11.89 2.77 -8.42
C GLY A 124 -12.65 1.55 -8.94
N LEU A 125 -12.04 0.80 -9.87
CA LEU A 125 -12.60 -0.45 -10.38
C LEU A 125 -12.52 -1.59 -9.34
N ALA A 126 -11.44 -1.65 -8.54
CA ALA A 126 -11.30 -2.64 -7.48
C ALA A 126 -12.30 -2.44 -6.33
N SER A 127 -12.51 -1.18 -5.91
CA SER A 127 -13.41 -0.83 -4.80
C SER A 127 -14.88 -1.05 -5.14
N ARG A 128 -15.28 -0.99 -6.41
CA ARG A 128 -16.66 -1.34 -6.83
C ARG A 128 -17.02 -2.81 -6.60
N ARG A 129 -16.03 -3.67 -6.38
CA ARG A 129 -16.23 -5.10 -6.12
C ARG A 129 -16.40 -5.42 -4.62
N ARG A 130 -16.22 -4.44 -3.73
CA ARG A 130 -16.57 -4.55 -2.32
C ARG A 130 -18.07 -4.35 -2.19
N GLU A 131 -18.80 -5.41 -2.49
CA GLU A 131 -20.20 -5.54 -2.07
C GLU A 131 -20.19 -5.49 -0.53
N VAL A 132 -20.93 -4.50 0.01
CA VAL A 132 -21.11 -4.33 1.46
C VAL A 132 -21.66 -5.65 2.00
N ASP A 133 -20.97 -6.23 2.99
CA ASP A 133 -21.40 -7.47 3.62
C ASP A 133 -22.84 -7.30 4.14
N PRO A 134 -23.83 -8.03 3.58
CA PRO A 134 -25.24 -7.83 3.93
C PRO A 134 -25.55 -8.17 5.40
N VAL A 135 -24.62 -8.79 6.14
CA VAL A 135 -24.75 -9.05 7.58
C VAL A 135 -24.73 -7.76 8.41
N ALA A 136 -24.05 -6.70 7.97
CA ALA A 136 -24.07 -5.39 8.65
C ALA A 136 -25.35 -4.59 8.36
N ALA A 137 -26.14 -5.01 7.36
CA ALA A 137 -27.35 -4.35 6.92
C ALA A 137 -28.63 -5.08 7.38
N ASP A 138 -28.51 -6.13 8.19
CA ASP A 138 -29.67 -6.83 8.74
C ASP A 138 -30.25 -6.05 9.93
N PRO A 139 -31.45 -5.43 9.80
CA PRO A 139 -32.14 -4.77 10.91
C PRO A 139 -32.59 -5.74 12.02
N ASN A 140 -32.39 -7.06 11.85
CA ASN A 140 -32.73 -8.11 12.83
C ASN A 140 -31.53 -8.60 13.66
N VAL A 141 -30.35 -7.97 13.55
CA VAL A 141 -29.26 -8.21 14.52
C VAL A 141 -29.62 -7.48 15.81
N GLU A 142 -30.24 -8.20 16.75
CA GLU A 142 -30.46 -7.70 18.10
C GLU A 142 -29.11 -7.30 18.73
N PRO A 143 -29.01 -6.11 19.36
CA PRO A 143 -27.80 -5.71 20.06
C PRO A 143 -27.53 -6.71 21.18
N ILE A 144 -26.38 -7.39 21.08
CA ILE A 144 -25.78 -8.21 22.13
C ILE A 144 -25.96 -7.53 23.49
N GLY A 145 -26.73 -8.18 24.34
CA GLY A 145 -27.23 -7.64 25.60
C GLY A 145 -26.14 -7.06 26.47
N VAL A 146 -26.34 -5.80 26.85
CA VAL A 146 -25.83 -5.28 28.12
C VAL A 146 -26.71 -5.91 29.21
N GLU A 147 -26.39 -7.13 29.63
CA GLU A 147 -27.05 -7.75 30.78
C GLU A 147 -26.52 -7.11 32.07
N GLN A 148 -27.34 -6.23 32.64
CA GLN A 148 -27.29 -5.82 34.04
C GLN A 148 -28.73 -5.60 34.56
N SER A 149 -29.45 -6.69 34.86
CA SER A 149 -30.09 -6.92 36.18
C SER A 149 -30.67 -8.33 36.27
#